data_AF-Q4FM05-F1
#
_entry.id   AF-Q4FM05-F1
#
_cell.length_a   1.000
_cell.length_b   1.000
_cell.length_c   1.000
_cell.angle_alpha   90.00
_cell.angle_beta   90.00
_cell.angle_gamma   90.00
#
_symmetry.space_group_name_H-M   'P 1'
#
loop_
_entity.id
_entity.type
_entity.pdbx_description
1 polymer ?
#
loop_
_entity_poly.entity_id
_entity_poly.type
_entity_poly.pdbx_seq_one_letter_code
_entity_poly.pdbx_strand_id
1 'polypeptide(L)' 'MSIGIWQIAIVVILVVLLFGRGKISSLMGDVAKGIKSFKKGMATDITDEPEPKNVSENNQDSKDKE' A
#
# COMPACT_ATOMS: atom_id res chain seq x y z
N MET A 1 20.06 -10.46 23.79
CA MET A 1 20.34 -9.38 22.82
C MET A 1 19.04 -9.02 22.14
N SER A 2 18.44 -7.88 22.50
CA SER A 2 17.15 -7.47 21.97
C SER A 2 17.34 -6.92 20.57
N ILE A 3 16.62 -7.46 19.59
CA ILE A 3 16.53 -6.84 18.26
C ILE A 3 15.69 -5.58 18.45
N GLY A 4 16.35 -4.43 18.47
CA GLY A 4 15.69 -3.15 18.54
C GLY A 4 15.04 -2.78 17.22
N ILE A 5 14.11 -1.84 17.30
CA ILE A 5 13.41 -1.26 16.15
C ILE A 5 14.40 -0.66 15.13
N TRP A 6 15.56 -0.19 15.61
CA TRP A 6 16.59 0.38 14.74
C TRP A 6 17.30 -0.68 13.88
N GLN A 7 17.56 -1.89 14.42
CA GLN A 7 18.16 -2.97 13.64
C GLN A 7 17.22 -3.48 12.54
N ILE A 8 15.92 -3.66 12.84
CA ILE A 8 14.96 -4.12 11.83
C ILE A 8 14.82 -3.11 10.68
N ALA A 9 14.87 -1.80 10.95
CA ALA A 9 14.85 -0.78 9.91
C ALA A 9 16.03 -0.92 8.93
N ILE A 10 17.24 -1.18 9.44
CA ILE A 10 18.44 -1.41 8.62
C ILE A 10 18.26 -2.67 7.75
N VAL A 11 17.75 -3.75 8.32
CA VAL A 11 17.49 -4.99 7.58
C VAL A 11 16.48 -4.75 6.46
N VAL A 12 15.37 -4.05 6.74
CA VAL A 12 14.37 -3.71 5.73
C VAL A 12 14.98 -2.87 4.60
N ILE A 13 15.82 -1.89 4.93
CA ILE A 13 16.53 -1.07 3.94
C ILE A 13 17.38 -1.96 3.03
N LEU A 14 18.17 -2.88 3.60
CA LEU A 14 19.00 -3.80 2.82
C LEU A 14 18.15 -4.68 1.89
N VAL A 15 17.04 -5.22 2.39
CA VAL A 15 16.09 -5.99 1.56
C VAL A 15 15.56 -5.14 0.41
N VAL A 16 15.16 -3.89 0.68
CA VAL A 16 14.67 -2.97 -0.35
C VAL A 16 15.75 -2.63 -1.38
N LEU A 17 17.02 -2.53 -0.98
CA LEU A 17 18.13 -2.30 -1.92
C LEU A 17 18.40 -3.54 -2.79
N LEU A 18 18.40 -4.74 -2.20
CA LEU A 18 18.67 -5.98 -2.92
C LEU A 18 17.56 -6.35 -3.91
N PHE A 19 16.29 -6.20 -3.51
CA PHE A 19 15.14 -6.52 -4.37
C PHE A 19 14.67 -5.34 -5.23
N GLY A 20 15.06 -4.12 -4.88
CA GLY A 20 14.60 -2.88 -5.51
C GLY A 20 13.17 -2.49 -5.09
N ARG A 21 12.90 -1.17 -5.02
CA ARG A 21 11.57 -0.64 -4.62
C ARG A 21 10.45 -1.01 -5.59
N GLY A 22 10.73 -1.14 -6.88
CA GLY A 22 9.71 -1.39 -7.91
C GLY A 22 8.99 -2.72 -7.73
N LYS A 23 9.75 -3.80 -7.45
CA LYS A 23 9.21 -5.14 -7.23
C LYS A 23 8.33 -5.20 -5.97
N ILE A 24 8.84 -4.65 -4.87
CA ILE A 24 8.12 -4.61 -3.60
C ILE A 24 6.84 -3.77 -3.71
N SER A 25 6.89 -2.62 -4.40
CA SER A 25 5.73 -1.76 -4.60
C SER A 25 4.61 -2.45 -5.39
N SER A 26 4.94 -3.13 -6.49
CA SER A 26 3.95 -3.87 -7.28
C SER A 26 3.30 -4.99 -6.45
N LEU A 27 4.11 -5.79 -5.76
CA LEU A 27 3.62 -6.89 -4.91
C LEU A 27 2.77 -6.36 -3.74
N MET A 28 3.21 -5.29 -3.08
CA MET A 28 2.46 -4.66 -1.99
C MET A 28 1.14 -4.07 -2.51
N GLY A 29 1.10 -3.52 -3.73
CA GLY A 29 -0.13 -3.05 -4.37
C GLY A 29 -1.13 -4.17 -4.62
N ASP A 30 -0.68 -5.31 -5.13
CA ASP A 30 -1.53 -6.49 -5.36
C ASP A 30 -2.03 -7.09 -4.04
N VAL A 31 -1.15 -7.21 -3.04
CA VAL A 31 -1.51 -7.65 -1.68
C VAL A 31 -2.50 -6.67 -1.03
N ALA A 32 -2.28 -5.36 -1.15
CA ALA A 32 -3.17 -4.33 -0.60
C ALA A 32 -4.55 -4.35 -1.26
N LYS A 33 -4.63 -4.55 -2.58
CA LYS A 33 -5.91 -4.76 -3.28
C LYS A 33 -6.60 -6.03 -2.79
N GLY A 34 -5.86 -7.14 -2.65
CA GLY A 34 -6.39 -8.40 -2.12
C GLY A 34 -6.99 -8.24 -0.72
N ILE A 35 -6.24 -7.61 0.19
CA ILE A 35 -6.70 -7.33 1.56
C ILE A 35 -7.89 -6.35 1.57
N LYS A 36 -7.88 -5.31 0.72
CA LYS A 36 -9.00 -4.36 0.62
C LYS A 36 -10.28 -5.05 0.13
N SER A 37 -10.18 -5.89 -0.91
CA SER A 37 -11.32 -6.65 -1.43
C SER A 37 -11.82 -7.66 -0.42
N PHE A 38 -10.93 -8.34 0.31
CA PHE A 38 -11.30 -9.24 1.40
C PHE A 38 -12.04 -8.49 2.52
N LYS A 39 -11.52 -7.33 2.94
CA LYS A 39 -12.19 -6.48 3.93
C LYS A 39 -13.54 -5.98 3.45
N LYS A 40 -13.66 -5.56 2.18
CA LYS A 40 -14.95 -5.12 1.62
C LYS A 40 -15.95 -6.27 1.57
N GLY A 41 -15.53 -7.48 1.17
CA GLY A 41 -16.37 -8.68 1.16
C GLY A 41 -16.87 -9.09 2.54
N MET A 42 -16.06 -8.92 3.59
CA MET A 42 -16.49 -9.19 4.97
C MET A 42 -17.40 -8.10 5.55
N ALA A 43 -17.27 -6.86 5.07
CA ALA A 43 -18.09 -5.74 5.53
C ALA A 43 -19.49 -5.71 4.91
N THR A 44 -19.73 -6.38 3.78
CA THR A 44 -21.05 -6.34 3.12
C THR A 44 -22.17 -6.96 3.95
N ASP A 45 -21.84 -7.74 4.98
CA ASP A 45 -22.83 -8.35 5.88
C ASP A 45 -23.32 -7.37 6.97
N ILE A 46 -22.55 -6.29 7.22
CA ILE A 46 -22.80 -5.36 8.32
C ILE A 46 -23.22 -4.02 7.73
N THR A 47 -24.49 -3.97 7.33
CA THR A 47 -25.36 -2.77 7.25
C THR A 47 -24.67 -1.46 6.83
N ASP A 48 -24.84 -1.11 5.55
CA ASP A 48 -24.90 0.27 5.03
C ASP A 48 -24.17 1.36 5.84
N GLU A 49 -22.84 1.41 5.80
CA GLU A 49 -22.09 2.56 6.32
C GLU A 49 -21.01 3.01 5.31
N PRO A 50 -20.88 4.33 5.05
CA PRO A 50 -20.64 4.83 3.72
C PRO A 50 -19.19 4.64 3.30
N GLU A 51 -19.04 4.31 2.02
CA GLU A 51 -17.79 4.07 1.34
C GLU A 51 -16.73 5.12 1.73
N PRO A 52 -15.57 4.72 2.28
CA PRO A 52 -14.48 5.66 2.49
C PRO A 52 -14.01 6.08 1.11
N LYS A 53 -14.44 7.30 0.77
CA LYS A 53 -14.18 8.10 -0.42
C LYS A 53 -12.74 7.89 -0.86
N ASN A 54 -12.62 7.53 -2.13
CA ASN A 54 -11.42 7.36 -2.94
C ASN A 54 -10.27 8.26 -2.47
N VAL A 55 -9.35 7.72 -1.65
CA VAL A 55 -8.06 8.37 -1.41
C VAL A 55 -7.11 7.85 -2.47
N SER A 56 -7.03 8.60 -3.57
CA SER A 56 -5.88 8.75 -4.48
C SER A 56 -6.29 8.89 -5.96
N GLU A 57 -7.30 9.70 -6.28
CA GLU A 57 -7.23 10.55 -7.47
C GLU A 57 -6.25 11.69 -7.19
N ASN A 58 -4.95 11.41 -7.22
CA ASN A 58 -3.96 12.48 -7.31
C ASN A 58 -2.66 11.98 -7.95
N ASN A 59 -2.57 12.19 -9.26
CA ASN A 59 -1.37 12.51 -10.04
C ASN A 59 -1.87 12.70 -11.48
N GLN A 60 -2.34 13.90 -11.80
CA GLN A 60 -1.51 14.92 -12.46
C GLN A 60 -0.98 14.42 -13.81
N ASP A 61 -1.82 14.50 -14.84
CA ASP A 61 -1.32 14.79 -16.19
C ASP A 61 -1.65 16.25 -16.45
N SER A 62 -0.72 17.11 -16.03
CA SER A 62 -0.63 18.50 -16.44
C SER A 62 -0.46 18.53 -17.96
N LYS A 63 -1.58 18.55 -18.71
CA LYS A 63 -1.51 18.95 -20.11
C LYS A 63 -1.26 20.44 -20.14
N ASP A 64 0.01 20.76 -20.39
CA ASP A 64 0.50 22.05 -20.85
C ASP A 64 -0.53 22.73 -21.73
N LYS A 65 -1.02 23.85 -21.22
CA LYS A 65 -1.84 24.81 -21.94
C LYS A 65 -0.90 25.94 -22.30
N GLU A 66 -0.27 25.81 -23.46
CA GLU A 66 0.22 26.94 -24.23
C GLU A 66 -0.80 27.27 -25.33
#